data_AF-A0A942NS85-F1
#
_entry.id   AF-A0A942NS85-F1
#
_cell.length_a   1.000
_cell.length_b   1.000
_cell.length_c   1.000
_cell.angle_alpha   90.00
_cell.angle_beta   90.00
_cell.angle_gamma   90.00
#
_symmetry.space_group_name_H-M   'P 1'
#
loop_
_entity.id
_entity.type
_entity.pdbx_description
1 polymer ?
#
loop_
_entity_poly.entity_id
_entity_poly.type
_entity_poly.pdbx_seq_one_letter_code
_entity_poly.pdbx_strand_id
1 'polypeptide(L)'
;MASYDLEYIVDTLNKYRQKATYGAVAGVLGRLPIGLMNGRQKCHKDSWIVSASTGFPTGYEKEYLHPDWNSKKIIIKSYDKLLEWLSMHPR
;
A
#
# COMPACT_ATOMS: atom_id res chain seq x y z
N MET A 1 -18.90 -0.68 9.43
CA MET A 1 -17.63 -0.91 8.73
C MET A 1 -17.21 0.39 8.08
N ALA A 2 -16.00 0.88 8.34
CA ALA A 2 -15.48 2.03 7.60
C ALA A 2 -15.24 1.60 6.15
N SER A 3 -15.85 2.30 5.20
CA SER A 3 -15.61 2.07 3.78
C SER A 3 -14.33 2.82 3.41
N TYR A 4 -13.22 2.10 3.23
CA TYR A 4 -11.99 2.68 2.72
C TYR A 4 -11.98 2.65 1.19
N ASP A 5 -11.44 3.69 0.57
CA ASP A 5 -11.11 3.69 -0.85
C ASP A 5 -9.58 3.61 -1.06
N LEU A 6 -9.16 3.44 -2.32
CA LEU A 6 -7.75 3.28 -2.64
C LEU A 6 -6.93 4.54 -2.33
N GLU A 7 -7.47 5.74 -2.54
CA GLU A 7 -6.76 6.99 -2.21
C GLU A 7 -6.54 7.11 -0.71
N TYR A 8 -7.56 6.81 0.10
CA TYR A 8 -7.46 6.82 1.55
C TYR A 8 -6.36 5.87 2.03
N ILE A 9 -6.32 4.64 1.50
CA ILE A 9 -5.32 3.66 1.90
C ILE A 9 -3.92 4.13 1.50
N VAL A 10 -3.73 4.55 0.24
CA VAL A 10 -2.43 5.03 -0.25
C VAL A 10 -1.93 6.23 0.57
N ASP A 11 -2.78 7.22 0.81
CA ASP A 11 -2.39 8.43 1.51
C ASP A 11 -2.07 8.15 2.98
N THR A 12 -2.81 7.24 3.62
CA THR A 12 -2.52 6.80 4.99
C THR A 12 -1.20 6.02 5.05
N LEU A 13 -0.98 5.06 4.15
CA LEU A 13 0.29 4.32 4.06
C LEU A 13 1.47 5.28 3.84
N ASN A 14 1.30 6.28 2.97
CA ASN A 14 2.32 7.28 2.70
C ASN A 14 2.63 8.15 3.93
N LYS A 15 1.60 8.68 4.59
CA LYS A 15 1.72 9.50 5.82
C LYS A 15 2.52 8.78 6.91
N TYR A 16 2.26 7.49 7.12
CA TYR A 16 2.91 6.71 8.18
C TYR A 16 4.10 5.86 7.72
N ARG A 17 4.48 5.97 6.44
CA ARG A 17 5.61 5.25 5.81
C ARG A 17 5.47 3.73 5.97
N GLN A 18 4.25 3.22 5.82
CA GLN A 18 3.91 1.83 6.05
C GLN A 18 3.79 1.09 4.72
N LYS A 19 4.43 -0.07 4.60
CA LYS A 19 4.28 -0.94 3.42
C LYS A 19 3.12 -1.90 3.61
N ALA A 20 2.34 -2.10 2.55
CA ALA A 20 1.30 -3.12 2.50
C ALA A 20 1.37 -3.88 1.19
N THR A 21 0.99 -5.15 1.18
CA THR A 21 0.98 -5.93 -0.07
C THR A 21 -0.21 -5.57 -0.94
N TYR A 22 -0.09 -5.74 -2.27
CA TYR A 22 -1.24 -5.65 -3.19
C TYR A 22 -2.41 -6.52 -2.72
N GLY A 23 -2.13 -7.71 -2.19
CA GLY A 23 -3.13 -8.63 -1.64
C GLY A 23 -3.86 -8.06 -0.43
N ALA A 24 -3.14 -7.46 0.52
CA ALA A 24 -3.74 -6.84 1.69
C ALA A 24 -4.66 -5.67 1.31
N VAL A 25 -4.18 -4.78 0.42
CA VAL A 25 -4.97 -3.62 -0.05
C VAL A 25 -6.20 -4.06 -0.83
N ALA A 26 -6.05 -5.01 -1.75
CA ALA A 26 -7.16 -5.52 -2.54
C ALA A 26 -8.24 -6.18 -1.66
N GLY A 27 -7.83 -6.92 -0.63
CA GLY A 27 -8.74 -7.50 0.35
C GLY A 27 -9.56 -6.45 1.11
N VAL A 28 -8.93 -5.32 1.51
CA VAL A 28 -9.66 -4.21 2.17
C VAL A 28 -10.72 -3.63 1.24
N LEU A 29 -10.41 -3.53 -0.05
CA LEU A 29 -11.30 -2.95 -1.06
C LEU A 29 -12.32 -3.95 -1.61
N GLY A 30 -12.27 -5.22 -1.20
CA GLY A 30 -13.11 -6.28 -1.77
C GLY A 30 -12.85 -6.53 -3.27
N ARG A 31 -11.61 -6.33 -3.74
CA ARG A 31 -11.20 -6.46 -5.15
C ARG A 31 -10.13 -7.55 -5.32
N LEU A 32 -9.85 -7.91 -6.57
CA LEU A 32 -8.69 -8.72 -6.91
C LEU A 32 -7.41 -7.86 -6.91
N PRO A 33 -6.25 -8.42 -6.52
CA PRO A 33 -4.97 -7.67 -6.55
C PRO A 33 -4.51 -7.31 -7.96
N ILE A 34 -4.87 -8.13 -8.96
CA ILE A 34 -4.49 -7.91 -10.34
C ILE A 34 -5.15 -6.63 -10.87
N GLY A 35 -4.35 -5.75 -11.44
CA GLY A 35 -4.83 -4.49 -11.98
C GLY A 35 -5.26 -3.45 -10.94
N LEU A 36 -5.02 -3.67 -9.64
CA LEU A 36 -5.40 -2.75 -8.57
C LEU A 36 -4.89 -1.32 -8.80
N MET A 37 -3.68 -1.20 -9.36
CA MET A 37 -3.02 0.08 -9.64
C MET A 37 -3.02 0.44 -11.14
N ASN A 38 -3.80 -0.25 -11.98
CA ASN A 38 -3.85 0.04 -13.41
C ASN A 38 -4.32 1.47 -13.67
N GLY A 39 -3.69 2.15 -14.64
CA GLY A 39 -4.02 3.53 -14.99
C GLY A 39 -3.46 4.59 -14.04
N ARG A 40 -2.85 4.21 -12.91
CA ARG A 40 -2.18 5.16 -12.00
C ARG A 40 -0.76 5.43 -12.48
N GLN A 41 -0.37 6.70 -12.48
CA GLN A 41 1.01 7.09 -12.71
C GLN A 41 1.87 6.69 -11.50
N LYS A 42 3.02 6.06 -11.77
CA LYS A 42 3.96 5.67 -10.72
C LYS A 42 4.50 6.91 -10.02
N CYS A 43 4.40 6.94 -8.69
CA CYS A 43 4.82 8.07 -7.88
C CYS A 43 5.15 7.62 -6.45
N HIS A 44 5.78 8.50 -5.66
CA HIS A 44 6.25 8.18 -4.31
C HIS A 44 5.13 7.64 -3.41
N LYS A 45 3.92 8.21 -3.45
CA LYS A 45 2.80 7.76 -2.61
C LYS A 45 2.37 6.32 -2.91
N ASP A 46 2.38 5.92 -4.18
CA ASP A 46 1.92 4.59 -4.59
C ASP A 46 3.02 3.53 -4.37
N SER A 47 4.27 3.94 -4.14
CA SER A 47 5.40 3.03 -3.91
C SER A 47 5.22 2.15 -2.67
N TRP A 48 4.40 2.56 -1.69
CA TRP A 48 4.12 1.84 -0.45
C TRP A 48 3.31 0.53 -0.63
N ILE A 49 2.72 0.32 -1.81
CA ILE A 49 2.04 -0.93 -2.14
C ILE A 49 3.03 -1.85 -2.85
N VAL A 50 3.32 -3.00 -2.24
CA VAL A 50 4.41 -3.89 -2.65
C VAL A 50 3.96 -5.27 -3.04
N SER A 51 4.80 -5.96 -3.82
CA SER A 51 4.67 -7.41 -4.01
C SER A 51 4.95 -8.14 -2.69
N ALA A 52 4.14 -9.16 -2.41
CA ALA A 52 4.35 -10.03 -1.25
C ALA A 52 5.63 -10.88 -1.37
N SER A 53 6.07 -11.18 -2.60
CA SER A 53 7.26 -12.02 -2.85
C SER A 53 8.56 -11.23 -2.76
N THR A 54 8.60 -10.01 -3.29
CA THR A 54 9.83 -9.20 -3.34
C THR A 54 9.90 -8.16 -2.23
N GLY A 55 8.77 -7.69 -1.71
CA GLY A 55 8.72 -6.52 -0.82
C GLY A 55 8.99 -5.19 -1.53
N PHE A 56 8.96 -5.17 -2.87
CA PHE A 56 9.10 -3.99 -3.70
C PHE A 56 7.83 -3.71 -4.52
N PRO A 57 7.53 -2.43 -4.82
CA PRO A 57 6.47 -2.08 -5.75
C PRO A 57 6.82 -2.56 -7.17
N THR A 58 5.81 -3.00 -7.93
CA THR A 58 6.04 -3.64 -9.24
C THR A 58 6.25 -2.61 -10.34
N GLY A 59 7.39 -2.71 -11.04
CA GLY A 59 7.72 -1.85 -12.19
C GLY A 59 8.12 -0.42 -11.81
N TYR A 60 8.53 -0.20 -10.56
CA TYR A 60 9.03 1.09 -10.08
C TYR A 60 10.55 1.15 -10.22
N GLU A 61 11.03 2.23 -10.83
CA GLU A 61 12.43 2.66 -10.78
C GLU A 61 12.71 3.38 -9.45
N LYS A 62 14.00 3.55 -9.12
CA LYS A 62 14.42 4.12 -7.83
C LYS A 62 13.90 5.54 -7.63
N GLU A 63 13.80 6.32 -8.71
CA GLU A 63 13.32 7.71 -8.68
C GLU A 63 11.84 7.81 -8.29
N TYR A 64 11.06 6.75 -8.51
CA TYR A 64 9.65 6.68 -8.11
C TYR A 64 9.44 6.10 -6.71
N LEU A 65 10.49 5.63 -6.04
CA LEU A 65 10.41 5.22 -4.65
C LEU A 65 10.42 6.46 -3.74
N HIS A 66 9.61 6.43 -2.69
CA HIS A 66 9.64 7.49 -1.68
C HIS A 66 11.06 7.62 -1.07
N PRO A 67 11.59 8.82 -0.78
CA PRO A 67 12.94 8.98 -0.20
C PRO A 67 13.17 8.15 1.07
N ASP A 68 12.15 8.10 1.93
CA ASP A 68 12.14 7.26 3.15
C ASP A 68 11.80 5.78 2.92
N TRP A 69 11.91 5.27 1.69
CA TRP A 69 11.50 3.91 1.32
C TRP A 69 12.08 2.82 2.24
N ASN A 70 13.31 3.02 2.70
CA ASN A 70 14.03 2.04 3.50
C ASN A 70 13.89 2.25 5.02
N SER A 71 13.09 3.24 5.47
CA SER A 71 12.94 3.60 6.88
C SER A 71 12.21 2.55 7.72
N LYS A 72 11.20 1.86 7.15
CA LYS A 72 10.45 0.78 7.81
C LYS A 72 10.47 -0.50 6.96
N LYS A 73 10.82 -1.61 7.61
CA LYS A 73 10.92 -2.95 6.97
C LYS A 73 9.67 -3.82 7.14
N ILE A 74 8.76 -3.43 8.03
CA ILE A 74 7.54 -4.21 8.29
C ILE A 74 6.59 -4.04 7.10
N ILE A 75 6.16 -5.16 6.53
CA ILE A 75 5.18 -5.21 5.43
C ILE A 75 3.91 -5.88 5.96
N ILE A 76 2.78 -5.19 5.86
CA ILE A 76 1.48 -5.77 6.19
C ILE A 76 1.03 -6.64 5.02
N LYS A 77 0.83 -7.95 5.28
CA LYS A 77 0.58 -8.94 4.23
C LYS A 77 -0.86 -9.43 4.13
N SER A 78 -1.67 -9.27 5.18
CA SER A 78 -3.06 -9.72 5.22
C SER A 78 -4.04 -8.55 5.30
N TYR A 79 -5.24 -8.79 4.78
CA TYR A 79 -6.37 -7.87 4.83
C TYR A 79 -6.72 -7.48 6.26
N ASP A 80 -6.93 -8.45 7.16
CA ASP A 80 -7.38 -8.16 8.53
C ASP A 80 -6.38 -7.28 9.29
N LYS A 81 -5.08 -7.51 9.07
CA LYS A 81 -4.02 -6.71 9.68
C LYS A 81 -3.94 -5.30 9.09
N LEU A 82 -4.20 -5.14 7.80
CA LEU A 82 -4.28 -3.81 7.21
C LEU A 82 -5.51 -3.05 7.72
N LEU A 83 -6.64 -3.73 7.85
CA LEU A 83 -7.87 -3.13 8.38
C LEU A 83 -7.71 -2.68 9.84
N GLU A 84 -7.15 -3.55 10.69
CA GLU A 84 -6.78 -3.24 12.08
C GLU A 84 -5.85 -2.02 12.11
N TRP A 85 -4.79 -2.05 11.30
CA TRP A 85 -3.81 -0.96 11.25
C TRP A 85 -4.42 0.37 10.78
N LEU A 86 -5.29 0.36 9.76
CA LEU A 86 -5.98 1.56 9.27
C LEU A 86 -6.91 2.16 10.33
N SER A 87 -7.56 1.32 11.15
CA SER A 87 -8.43 1.80 12.24
C SER A 87 -7.65 2.53 13.34
N MET A 88 -6.38 2.18 13.54
CA MET A 88 -5.47 2.83 14.50
C MET A 88 -4.81 4.09 13.93
N HIS A 89 -4.88 4.31 12.62
CA HIS A 89 -4.18 5.39 11.92
C HIS A 89 -5.15 6.17 10.99
N PRO A 90 -6.07 6.96 11.56
CA PRO A 90 -6.96 7.78 10.74
C PRO A 90 -6.17 8.83 9.95
N ARG A 91 -6.63 9.07 8.71
CA ARG A 91 -6.05 10.06 7.79
C ARG A 91 -6.07 11.46 8.39
#